data_AF-A0A4V3D8Z3-F1
#
_entry.id   AF-A0A4V3D8Z3-F1
#
_cell.length_a   1.000
_cell.length_b   1.000
_cell.length_c   1.000
_cell.angle_alpha   90.00
_cell.angle_beta   90.00
_cell.angle_gamma   90.00
#
_symmetry.space_group_name_H-M   'P 1'
#
loop_
_entity.id
_entity.type
_entity.pdbx_description
1 polymer ?
#
loop_
_entity_poly.entity_id
_entity_poly.type
_entity_poly.pdbx_seq_one_letter_code
_entity_poly.pdbx_strand_id
1 'polypeptide(L)'
;MKVRHARWIPVSVWIAGAALLALGAWLCATADYETGVPVIAAGAAGSAYALLQWRLPYFVLTDTQMVLPLQLGPYRRTGIGGPDRLAVEGDRVVVIAAGNRRVPLPVWRHLAHPADWAELAARLPRRGGPDPRDREPGRWS
;
A
#
# COMPACT_ATOMS: atom_id res chain seq x y z
N MET A 1 -7.23 -10.46 3.91
CA MET A 1 -7.65 -9.08 4.24
C MET A 1 -7.19 -8.11 3.15
N LYS A 2 -8.05 -7.18 2.73
CA LYS A 2 -7.70 -6.12 1.77
C LYS A 2 -7.43 -4.82 2.54
N VAL A 3 -6.36 -4.11 2.22
CA VAL A 3 -6.05 -2.80 2.79
C VAL A 3 -6.07 -1.77 1.67
N ARG A 4 -6.89 -0.73 1.80
CA ARG A 4 -7.01 0.34 0.79
C ARG A 4 -5.91 1.39 0.96
N HIS A 5 -5.71 2.19 -0.08
CA HIS A 5 -4.88 3.38 0.01
C HIS A 5 -5.49 4.44 0.93
N ALA A 6 -4.64 5.25 1.54
CA ALA A 6 -5.06 6.46 2.21
C ALA A 6 -5.72 7.40 1.20
N ARG A 7 -6.89 7.97 1.54
CA ARG A 7 -7.70 8.77 0.60
C ARG A 7 -6.98 10.00 0.06
N TRP A 8 -6.05 10.55 0.82
CA TRP A 8 -5.31 11.76 0.43
C TRP A 8 -4.43 11.54 -0.80
N ILE A 9 -3.91 10.33 -1.03
CA ILE A 9 -3.02 10.02 -2.17
C ILE A 9 -3.75 10.17 -3.51
N PRO A 10 -4.83 9.40 -3.80
CA PRO A 10 -5.54 9.52 -5.05
C PRO A 10 -6.19 10.90 -5.23
N VAL A 11 -6.61 11.56 -4.13
CA VAL A 11 -7.13 12.94 -4.19
C VAL A 11 -6.04 13.92 -4.66
N SER A 12 -4.84 13.84 -4.09
CA SER A 12 -3.73 14.74 -4.45
C SER A 12 -3.31 14.54 -5.91
N VAL A 13 -3.20 13.29 -6.35
CA VAL A 13 -2.88 12.94 -7.74
C VAL A 13 -3.98 13.40 -8.69
N TRP A 14 -5.26 13.27 -8.31
CA TRP A 14 -6.38 13.75 -9.11
C TRP A 14 -6.38 15.27 -9.27
N ILE A 15 -6.13 16.02 -8.17
CA ILE A 15 -6.01 17.49 -8.21
C ILE A 15 -4.86 17.91 -9.13
N ALA A 16 -3.70 17.28 -9.02
CA ALA A 16 -2.56 17.56 -9.89
C ALA A 16 -2.87 17.26 -11.37
N GLY A 17 -3.54 16.13 -11.64
CA GLY A 17 -4.00 15.77 -12.98
C GLY A 17 -4.99 16.78 -13.56
N ALA A 18 -5.97 17.23 -12.77
CA ALA A 18 -6.94 18.24 -13.16
C ALA A 18 -6.27 19.61 -13.44
N ALA A 19 -5.30 20.00 -12.62
CA ALA A 19 -4.53 21.22 -12.83
C ALA A 19 -3.73 21.18 -14.14
N LEU A 20 -3.10 20.03 -14.45
CA LEU A 20 -2.39 19.83 -15.73
C LEU A 20 -3.34 19.86 -16.92
N LEU A 21 -4.54 19.28 -16.81
CA LEU A 21 -5.54 19.36 -17.87
C LEU A 21 -5.96 20.82 -18.15
N ALA A 22 -6.23 21.59 -17.09
CA ALA A 22 -6.55 23.01 -17.23
C ALA A 22 -5.39 23.81 -17.84
N LEU A 23 -4.16 23.56 -17.37
CA LEU A 23 -2.95 24.21 -17.89
C LEU A 23 -2.72 23.86 -19.37
N GLY A 24 -2.85 22.59 -19.74
CA GLY A 24 -2.67 22.14 -21.11
C GLY A 24 -3.73 22.71 -22.06
N ALA A 25 -5.00 22.79 -21.62
CA ALA A 25 -6.06 23.44 -22.38
C ALA A 25 -5.80 24.95 -22.56
N TRP A 26 -5.31 25.61 -21.52
CA TRP A 26 -4.90 27.02 -21.59
C TRP A 26 -3.73 27.22 -22.57
N LEU A 27 -2.70 26.36 -22.52
CA LEU A 27 -1.57 26.40 -23.46
C LEU A 27 -1.99 26.19 -24.92
N CYS A 28 -2.91 25.26 -25.18
CA CYS A 28 -3.48 25.09 -26.52
C CYS A 28 -4.21 26.36 -27.01
N ALA A 29 -4.77 27.16 -26.10
CA ALA A 29 -5.48 28.38 -26.44
C ALA A 29 -4.57 29.61 -26.59
N THR A 30 -3.44 29.68 -25.89
CA THR A 30 -2.59 30.89 -25.82
C THR A 30 -1.22 30.76 -26.48
N ALA A 31 -0.69 29.55 -26.63
CA ALA A 31 0.64 29.31 -27.18
C ALA A 31 0.54 28.53 -28.50
N ASP A 32 0.56 27.20 -28.42
CA ASP A 32 0.50 26.31 -29.56
C ASP A 32 0.04 24.91 -29.12
N TYR A 33 -0.50 24.17 -30.09
CA TYR A 33 -1.04 22.83 -29.87
C TYR A 33 0.06 21.81 -29.48
N GLU A 34 1.27 21.96 -30.03
CA GLU A 34 2.39 21.04 -29.78
C GLU A 34 2.86 21.09 -28.32
N THR A 35 2.77 22.26 -27.68
CA THR A 35 3.10 22.46 -26.27
C THR A 35 1.96 22.04 -25.33
N GLY A 36 0.70 22.30 -25.69
CA GLY A 36 -0.44 22.01 -24.83
C GLY A 36 -0.79 20.52 -24.75
N VAL A 37 -0.72 19.78 -25.87
CA VAL A 37 -1.13 18.37 -25.93
C VAL A 37 -0.36 17.45 -24.98
N PRO A 38 0.99 17.50 -24.88
CA PRO A 38 1.72 16.67 -23.93
C PRO A 38 1.29 16.90 -22.48
N VAL A 39 0.97 18.15 -22.11
CA VAL A 39 0.51 18.52 -20.77
C VAL A 39 -0.88 17.95 -20.50
N ILE A 40 -1.79 18.04 -21.48
CA ILE A 40 -3.11 17.40 -21.41
C ILE A 40 -2.96 15.88 -21.25
N ALA A 41 -2.11 15.24 -22.05
CA ALA A 41 -1.88 13.81 -21.99
C ALA A 41 -1.35 13.37 -20.61
N ALA A 42 -0.39 14.11 -20.04
CA ALA A 42 0.12 13.87 -18.70
C ALA A 42 -0.98 14.04 -17.63
N GLY A 43 -1.79 15.10 -17.71
CA GLY A 43 -2.91 15.35 -16.80
C GLY A 43 -3.98 14.26 -16.87
N ALA A 44 -4.32 13.81 -18.07
CA ALA A 44 -5.26 12.70 -18.31
C ALA A 44 -4.74 11.39 -17.72
N ALA A 45 -3.46 11.05 -17.98
CA ALA A 45 -2.83 9.85 -17.43
C ALA A 45 -2.80 9.86 -15.89
N GLY A 46 -2.41 10.98 -15.28
CA GLY A 46 -2.42 11.16 -13.83
C GLY A 46 -3.82 11.03 -13.21
N SER A 47 -4.81 11.66 -13.84
CA SER A 47 -6.21 11.59 -13.39
C SER A 47 -6.76 10.17 -13.50
N ALA A 48 -6.49 9.46 -14.60
CA ALA A 48 -6.87 8.07 -14.78
C ALA A 48 -6.18 7.15 -13.74
N TYR A 49 -4.91 7.41 -13.43
CA TYR A 49 -4.16 6.68 -12.41
C TYR A 49 -4.73 6.91 -11.00
N ALA A 50 -5.13 8.14 -10.65
CA ALA A 50 -5.83 8.42 -9.40
C ALA A 50 -7.17 7.65 -9.28
N LEU A 51 -7.97 7.63 -10.35
CA LEU A 51 -9.21 6.86 -10.39
C LEU A 51 -8.96 5.36 -10.21
N LEU A 52 -7.88 4.84 -10.80
CA LEU A 52 -7.47 3.46 -10.64
C LEU A 52 -7.09 3.13 -9.18
N GLN A 53 -6.36 4.03 -8.50
CA GLN A 53 -6.02 3.87 -7.08
C GLN A 53 -7.24 3.87 -6.15
N TRP A 54 -8.35 4.52 -6.52
CA TRP A 54 -9.59 4.38 -5.75
C TRP A 54 -10.24 3.00 -5.87
N ARG A 55 -10.01 2.30 -6.99
CA ARG A 55 -10.60 0.97 -7.22
C ARG A 55 -9.72 -0.17 -6.73
N LEU A 56 -8.39 0.01 -6.77
CA LEU A 56 -7.45 -1.04 -6.39
C LEU A 56 -7.09 -0.95 -4.89
N PRO A 57 -7.02 -2.10 -4.19
CA PRO A 57 -6.47 -2.12 -2.85
C PRO A 57 -4.96 -1.82 -2.91
N TYR A 58 -4.45 -1.19 -1.86
CA TYR A 58 -3.01 -0.94 -1.71
C TYR A 58 -2.25 -2.25 -1.64
N PHE A 59 -2.71 -3.16 -0.78
CA PHE A 59 -2.26 -4.54 -0.78
C PHE A 59 -3.36 -5.48 -0.30
N VAL A 60 -3.21 -6.75 -0.67
CA VAL A 60 -4.04 -7.85 -0.20
C VAL A 60 -3.16 -8.81 0.56
N LEU A 61 -3.54 -9.08 1.81
CA LEU A 61 -2.89 -10.06 2.65
C LEU A 61 -3.72 -11.34 2.67
N THR A 62 -3.14 -12.47 2.31
CA THR A 62 -3.69 -13.80 2.57
C THR A 62 -2.81 -14.50 3.60
N ASP A 63 -3.21 -15.70 4.02
CA ASP A 63 -2.45 -16.47 5.00
C ASP A 63 -1.05 -16.88 4.50
N THR A 64 -0.87 -16.90 3.18
CA THR A 64 0.32 -17.44 2.51
C THR A 64 1.05 -16.42 1.63
N GLN A 65 0.46 -15.26 1.36
CA GLN A 65 1.08 -14.26 0.49
C GLN A 65 0.54 -12.84 0.75
N MET A 66 1.40 -11.87 0.50
CA MET A 66 1.03 -10.49 0.32
C MET A 66 1.09 -10.15 -1.17
N VAL A 67 0.03 -9.51 -1.69
CA VAL A 67 -0.07 -9.08 -3.08
C VAL A 67 -0.19 -7.57 -3.15
N LEU A 68 0.68 -6.90 -3.91
CA LEU A 68 0.61 -5.48 -4.21
C LEU A 68 0.09 -5.30 -5.65
N PRO A 69 -1.21 -5.02 -5.87
CA PRO A 69 -1.81 -5.03 -7.20
C PRO A 69 -1.20 -3.99 -8.14
N LEU A 70 -0.75 -2.87 -7.59
CA LEU A 70 -0.17 -1.73 -8.32
C LEU A 70 1.33 -1.89 -8.62
N GLN A 71 2.02 -2.86 -8.01
CA GLN A 71 3.42 -3.13 -8.34
C GLN A 71 3.54 -4.00 -9.59
N LEU A 72 4.43 -3.58 -10.49
CA LEU A 72 4.91 -4.38 -11.60
C LEU A 72 6.15 -5.17 -11.18
N GLY A 73 6.32 -6.37 -11.72
CA GLY A 73 7.52 -7.19 -11.51
C GLY A 73 7.46 -8.16 -10.31
N PRO A 74 8.61 -8.72 -9.90
CA PRO A 74 8.68 -9.85 -8.97
C PRO A 74 8.20 -9.53 -7.55
N TYR A 75 8.19 -8.24 -7.16
CA TYR A 75 7.73 -7.78 -5.85
C TYR A 75 6.20 -7.73 -5.72
N ARG A 76 5.46 -7.95 -6.82
CA ARG A 76 3.99 -8.00 -6.82
C ARG A 76 3.42 -9.02 -5.84
N ARG A 77 4.13 -10.12 -5.62
CA ARG A 77 3.74 -11.18 -4.67
C ARG A 77 4.90 -11.49 -3.76
N THR A 78 4.73 -11.24 -2.46
CA THR A 78 5.66 -11.70 -1.44
C THR A 78 5.05 -12.91 -0.75
N GLY A 79 5.67 -14.08 -0.91
CA GLY A 79 5.27 -15.28 -0.19
C GLY A 79 5.56 -15.13 1.30
N ILE A 80 4.64 -15.62 2.12
CA ILE A 80 4.84 -15.81 3.56
C ILE A 80 5.07 -17.31 3.70
N GLY A 81 6.30 -17.72 4.02
CA GLY A 81 6.64 -19.13 4.19
C GLY A 81 5.84 -19.77 5.33
N GLY A 82 5.63 -21.08 5.30
CA GLY A 82 4.82 -21.80 6.31
C GLY A 82 5.16 -21.51 7.79
N PRO A 83 6.43 -21.43 8.21
CA PRO A 83 6.78 -21.04 9.57
C PRO A 83 6.84 -19.53 9.80
N ASP A 84 6.75 -18.73 8.73
CA ASP A 84 6.92 -17.29 8.79
C ASP A 84 5.67 -16.62 9.36
N ARG A 85 5.88 -15.56 10.14
CA ARG A 85 4.80 -14.81 10.77
C ARG A 85 4.83 -13.36 10.32
N LEU A 86 3.68 -12.73 10.28
CA LEU A 86 3.59 -11.30 10.07
C LEU A 86 3.50 -10.58 11.41
N ALA A 87 4.18 -9.45 11.50
CA ALA A 87 4.06 -8.53 12.63
C ALA A 87 3.98 -7.10 12.14
N VAL A 88 3.39 -6.23 12.96
CA VAL A 88 3.46 -4.78 12.76
C VAL A 88 4.59 -4.24 13.62
N GLU A 89 5.55 -3.57 12.97
CA GLU A 89 6.66 -2.90 13.62
C GLU A 89 6.65 -1.41 13.29
N GLY A 90 6.22 -0.59 14.26
CA GLY A 90 6.04 0.84 14.05
C GLY A 90 5.04 1.09 12.92
N ASP A 91 5.51 1.69 11.84
CA ASP A 91 4.68 2.10 10.69
C ASP A 91 4.78 1.14 9.49
N ARG A 92 5.29 -0.08 9.67
CA ARG A 92 5.44 -1.06 8.59
C ARG A 92 5.07 -2.48 9.02
N VAL A 93 4.69 -3.29 8.04
CA VAL A 93 4.53 -4.73 8.22
C VAL A 93 5.87 -5.42 7.95
N VAL A 94 6.22 -6.39 8.79
CA VAL A 94 7.43 -7.21 8.64
C VAL A 94 7.06 -8.68 8.59
N VAL A 95 7.80 -9.45 7.79
CA VAL A 95 7.81 -10.91 7.86
C VAL A 95 8.90 -11.32 8.84
N ILE A 96 8.53 -12.10 9.85
CA ILE A 96 9.45 -12.78 10.76
C ILE A 96 9.61 -14.20 10.21
N ALA A 97 10.73 -14.43 9.53
CA ALA A 97 11.06 -15.73 8.95
C ALA A 97 11.54 -16.72 10.01
N ALA A 98 11.55 -18.02 9.67
CA ALA A 98 12.17 -19.07 10.48
C ALA A 98 13.59 -18.66 10.90
N GLY A 99 13.89 -18.71 12.21
CA GLY A 99 15.15 -18.21 12.77
C GLY A 99 15.12 -16.73 13.18
N ASN A 100 13.93 -16.12 13.30
CA ASN A 100 13.72 -14.74 13.79
C ASN A 100 14.33 -13.65 12.89
N ARG A 101 14.64 -13.98 11.62
CA ARG A 101 15.06 -12.99 10.62
C ARG A 101 13.88 -12.12 10.24
N ARG A 102 14.03 -10.80 10.33
CA ARG A 102 12.97 -9.83 10.05
C ARG A 102 13.18 -9.21 8.67
N VAL A 103 12.18 -9.30 7.81
CA VAL A 103 12.19 -8.75 6.45
C VAL A 103 11.09 -7.70 6.34
N PRO A 104 11.43 -6.41 6.18
CA PRO A 104 10.43 -5.36 6.02
C PRO A 104 9.73 -5.50 4.66
N LEU A 105 8.41 -5.39 4.68
CA LEU A 105 7.60 -5.35 3.47
C LEU A 105 7.50 -3.91 2.96
N PRO A 106 7.35 -3.69 1.64
CA PRO A 106 7.22 -2.36 1.04
C PRO A 106 5.83 -1.73 1.29
N VAL A 107 5.26 -1.95 2.48
CA VAL A 107 3.96 -1.42 2.89
C VAL A 107 4.11 -0.53 4.11
N TRP A 108 3.59 0.69 4.00
CA TRP A 108 3.71 1.72 5.02
C TRP A 108 2.35 2.16 5.54
N ARG A 109 2.25 2.43 6.84
CA ARG A 109 1.03 2.87 7.52
C ARG A 109 0.42 4.12 6.89
N HIS A 110 1.24 5.13 6.60
CA HIS A 110 0.77 6.42 6.08
C HIS A 110 0.20 6.32 4.65
N LEU A 111 0.52 5.23 3.93
CA LEU A 111 -0.03 4.93 2.61
C LEU A 111 -1.31 4.10 2.68
N ALA A 112 -1.63 3.50 3.83
CA ALA A 112 -2.82 2.70 4.06
C ALA A 112 -3.98 3.53 4.61
N HIS A 113 -5.20 3.10 4.34
CA HIS A 113 -6.39 3.67 4.96
C HIS A 113 -6.35 3.44 6.48
N PRO A 114 -6.59 4.47 7.31
CA PRO A 114 -6.37 4.38 8.76
C PRO A 114 -7.23 3.30 9.44
N ALA A 115 -8.49 3.13 9.01
CA ALA A 115 -9.38 2.09 9.54
C ALA A 115 -8.90 0.67 9.17
N ASP A 116 -8.53 0.45 7.90
CA ASP A 116 -8.05 -0.85 7.42
C ASP A 116 -6.70 -1.21 8.07
N TRP A 117 -5.85 -0.20 8.33
CA TRP A 117 -4.60 -0.38 9.06
C TRP A 117 -4.85 -0.72 10.54
N ALA A 118 -5.81 -0.05 11.19
CA ALA A 118 -6.16 -0.34 12.57
C ALA A 118 -6.68 -1.78 12.73
N GLU A 119 -7.53 -2.23 11.80
CA GLU A 119 -8.00 -3.61 11.75
C GLU A 119 -6.85 -4.61 11.50
N LEU A 120 -5.92 -4.29 10.60
CA LEU A 120 -4.74 -5.11 10.35
C LEU A 120 -3.88 -5.23 11.61
N ALA A 121 -3.60 -4.12 12.26
CA ALA A 121 -2.80 -4.04 13.48
C ALA A 121 -3.48 -4.68 14.71
N ALA A 122 -4.79 -4.90 14.67
CA ALA A 122 -5.51 -5.65 15.68
C ALA A 122 -5.42 -7.17 15.46
N ARG A 123 -5.28 -7.62 14.21
CA ARG A 123 -5.15 -9.04 13.84
C ARG A 123 -3.72 -9.55 13.94
N LEU A 124 -2.74 -8.69 13.74
CA LEU A 124 -1.33 -9.05 13.75
C LEU A 124 -0.71 -8.83 15.13
N PRO A 125 0.20 -9.72 15.57
CA PRO A 125 0.96 -9.51 16.78
C PRO A 125 1.77 -8.21 16.67
N ARG A 126 1.70 -7.39 17.73
CA ARG A 126 2.56 -6.23 17.89
C ARG A 126 3.91 -6.68 18.40
N ARG A 127 4.98 -5.99 17.99
CA ARG A 127 6.33 -6.17 18.51
C ARG A 127 6.30 -6.26 20.05
N GLY A 128 6.72 -7.40 20.60
CA GLY A 128 6.78 -7.64 22.06
C GLY A 128 5.53 -8.28 22.69
N GLY A 129 4.53 -8.67 21.91
CA GLY A 129 3.48 -9.55 22.42
C GLY A 129 4.05 -10.95 22.71
N PRO A 130 3.65 -11.62 23.82
CA PRO A 130 4.12 -12.97 24.13
C PRO A 130 3.84 -13.90 22.95
N ASP A 131 4.82 -14.73 22.57
CA ASP A 131 4.56 -15.80 21.60
C ASP A 131 3.42 -16.63 22.20
N PRO A 132 2.36 -16.97 21.45
CA PRO A 132 1.38 -17.94 21.91
C PRO A 132 2.01 -19.27 22.37
N ARG A 133 3.25 -19.56 21.95
CA ARG A 133 4.09 -20.67 22.42
C ARG A 133 4.84 -20.40 23.72
N ASP A 134 5.02 -19.13 24.13
CA ASP A 134 5.53 -18.78 25.47
C ASP A 134 4.47 -19.03 26.55
N ARG A 135 3.20 -19.25 26.15
CA ARG A 135 2.19 -19.86 27.02
C ARG A 135 2.40 -21.37 27.03
N GLU A 136 3.46 -21.84 27.69
CA GLU A 136 3.50 -23.25 28.10
C GLU A 136 2.32 -23.50 29.06
N PRO A 137 1.41 -24.45 28.76
CA PRO A 137 0.44 -24.91 29.74
C PRO A 137 1.17 -25.83 30.73
N GLY A 138 1.81 -25.29 31.76
CA GLY A 138 2.56 -26.13 32.68
C GLY A 138 3.10 -25.46 33.93
N ARG A 139 2.27 -25.41 34.99
CA ARG A 139 2.60 -25.86 36.36
C ARG A 139 1.53 -25.36 37.33
N TRP A 140 0.47 -26.15 37.46
CA TRP A 140 -0.19 -26.28 38.77
C TRP A 140 0.52 -27.45 39.45
N SER A 141 1.48 -27.10 40.30
CA SER A 141 2.05 -27.99 41.32
C SER A 141 1.10 -28.11 42.49
#